data_AF-A0A2R4WMW4-F1
#
_entry.id   AF-A0A2R4WMW4-F1
#
_cell.length_a   1.000
_cell.length_b   1.000
_cell.length_c   1.000
_cell.angle_alpha   90.00
_cell.angle_beta   90.00
_cell.angle_gamma   90.00
#
_symmetry.space_group_name_H-M   'P 1'
#
loop_
_entity.id
_entity.type
_entity.pdbx_description
1 polymer ?
#
loop_
_entity_poly.entity_id
_entity_poly.type
_entity_poly.pdbx_seq_one_letter_code
_entity_poly.pdbx_strand_id
1 'polypeptide(L)'
;MSRMTARRAAGAFLLLGGVLLGASAPAQADKIRNPTAVFSGLDKITGRIVSFEVAVDETVQFGALQLTPRVCYTRPPTESAKTTAFLEVDEVTLENKYRRIFTGWMFAASPGLHAIEHPIYDVWLVDCKGGTDIVAEPKEQEDAPVAAAKPEGRKRREQARGEEAPRSRQVNRQGQVDVEPLRGTPVQPRQSPSRRFFPTNDGPMPAGADPMNPNPR
;
A
#
# COMPACT_ATOMS: atom_id res chain seq x y z
N MET A 1 -81.71 47.92 3.07
CA MET A 1 -80.92 47.48 1.89
C MET A 1 -79.70 48.38 1.79
N SER A 2 -78.55 47.90 2.29
CA SER A 2 -77.33 48.71 2.44
C SER A 2 -76.13 47.93 1.91
N ARG A 3 -75.32 48.58 1.06
CA ARG A 3 -74.10 48.02 0.47
C ARG A 3 -73.06 47.82 1.58
N MET A 4 -72.46 46.63 1.67
CA MET A 4 -71.33 46.38 2.56
C MET A 4 -70.11 46.00 1.73
N THR A 5 -69.12 46.89 1.75
CA THR A 5 -67.79 46.74 1.19
C THR A 5 -66.84 46.20 2.25
N ALA A 6 -65.87 45.38 1.80
CA ALA A 6 -64.59 45.08 2.45
C ALA A 6 -64.65 44.16 3.71
N ARG A 7 -63.67 43.33 4.09
CA ARG A 7 -62.21 43.28 3.89
C ARG A 7 -61.69 41.83 4.05
N ARG A 8 -60.59 41.56 3.33
CA ARG A 8 -59.44 40.66 3.59
C ARG A 8 -59.47 39.72 4.82
N ALA A 9 -59.14 38.46 4.59
CA ALA A 9 -58.21 37.71 5.44
C ALA A 9 -57.44 36.70 4.58
N ALA A 10 -56.30 37.14 4.05
CA ALA A 10 -55.23 36.24 3.62
C ALA A 10 -54.35 36.00 4.85
N GLY A 11 -54.04 34.73 5.13
CA GLY A 11 -52.99 34.37 6.06
C GLY A 11 -53.41 33.33 7.10
N ALA A 12 -52.79 32.15 7.00
CA ALA A 12 -52.34 31.28 8.11
C ALA A 12 -52.46 29.79 7.73
N PHE A 13 -51.67 29.32 6.78
CA PHE A 13 -51.39 27.89 6.60
C PHE A 13 -49.94 27.72 6.15
N LEU A 14 -48.98 28.08 7.02
CA LEU A 14 -47.56 27.93 6.72
C LEU A 14 -46.70 27.81 7.99
N LEU A 15 -47.08 26.99 8.98
CA LEU A 15 -46.18 26.71 10.13
C LEU A 15 -46.42 25.31 10.74
N LEU A 16 -46.12 24.24 10.01
CA LEU A 16 -45.95 22.90 10.64
C LEU A 16 -45.06 21.97 9.79
N GLY A 17 -43.89 22.45 9.36
CA GLY A 17 -43.06 21.69 8.40
C GLY A 17 -41.56 21.94 8.50
N GLY A 18 -41.00 22.17 9.68
CA GLY A 18 -39.56 22.42 9.76
C GLY A 18 -38.96 22.38 11.15
N VAL A 19 -38.79 21.19 11.74
CA VAL A 19 -37.71 20.92 12.72
C VAL A 19 -37.39 19.42 12.70
N LEU A 20 -36.66 18.95 11.69
CA LEU A 20 -35.88 17.69 11.76
C LEU A 20 -34.66 17.82 10.82
N LEU A 21 -33.88 18.90 10.93
CA LEU A 21 -32.51 18.90 10.40
C LEU A 21 -31.63 18.21 11.44
N GLY A 22 -31.25 16.98 11.12
CA GLY A 22 -30.48 16.08 11.98
C GLY A 22 -29.12 16.65 12.37
N ALA A 23 -28.79 16.52 13.65
CA ALA A 23 -27.43 16.65 14.14
C ALA A 23 -26.65 15.39 13.76
N SER A 24 -25.95 15.42 12.62
CA SER A 24 -24.96 14.41 12.27
C SER A 24 -23.70 14.62 13.11
N ALA A 25 -23.64 14.00 14.29
CA ALA A 25 -22.39 13.95 15.05
C ALA A 25 -21.38 13.06 14.29
N PRO A 26 -20.10 13.47 14.17
CA PRO A 26 -19.09 12.64 13.53
C PRO A 26 -18.86 11.39 14.38
N ALA A 27 -19.01 10.20 13.78
CA ALA A 27 -18.62 8.96 14.41
C ALA A 27 -17.10 8.93 14.57
N GLN A 28 -16.60 8.91 15.81
CA GLN A 28 -15.18 8.69 16.08
C GLN A 28 -14.91 7.20 15.94
N ALA A 29 -14.06 6.83 14.99
CA ALA A 29 -13.66 5.46 14.75
C ALA A 29 -12.18 5.32 15.10
N ASP A 30 -11.87 5.29 16.40
CA ASP A 30 -10.50 5.13 16.89
C ASP A 30 -9.94 3.74 16.53
N LYS A 31 -8.78 3.71 15.86
CA LYS A 31 -8.06 2.47 15.52
C LYS A 31 -6.81 2.36 16.37
N ILE A 32 -6.54 1.20 16.94
CA ILE A 32 -5.33 0.95 17.73
C ILE A 32 -4.30 0.24 16.84
N ARG A 33 -3.11 0.82 16.67
CA ARG A 33 -1.99 0.15 15.99
C ARG A 33 -1.38 -0.88 16.91
N ASN A 34 -1.20 -2.10 16.40
CA ASN A 34 -0.58 -3.20 17.11
C ASN A 34 0.72 -3.62 16.42
N PRO A 35 1.81 -3.86 17.18
CA PRO A 35 3.08 -4.31 16.64
C PRO A 35 3.07 -5.81 16.25
N THR A 36 2.09 -6.59 16.71
CA THR A 36 2.03 -8.04 16.45
C THR A 36 0.67 -8.43 15.87
N ALA A 37 0.72 -9.19 14.79
CA ALA A 37 -0.43 -9.83 14.15
C ALA A 37 -0.46 -11.32 14.51
N VAL A 38 -1.65 -11.84 14.82
CA VAL A 38 -1.87 -13.24 15.17
C VAL A 38 -2.63 -13.90 14.03
N PHE A 39 -2.04 -14.93 13.44
CA PHE A 39 -2.61 -15.69 12.34
C PHE A 39 -2.94 -17.11 12.78
N SER A 40 -3.92 -17.72 12.13
CA SER A 40 -4.12 -19.16 12.13
C SER A 40 -3.90 -19.69 10.73
N GLY A 41 -3.11 -20.75 10.63
CA GLY A 41 -2.83 -21.48 9.41
C GLY A 41 -3.38 -22.89 9.49
N LEU A 42 -4.16 -23.31 8.49
CA LEU A 42 -4.59 -24.69 8.27
C LEU A 42 -3.72 -25.31 7.17
N ASP A 43 -3.13 -26.46 7.47
CA ASP A 43 -2.57 -27.33 6.44
C ASP A 43 -3.66 -28.32 5.98
N LYS A 44 -4.12 -28.18 4.74
CA LYS A 44 -5.18 -29.02 4.14
C LYS A 44 -4.74 -30.47 3.93
N ILE A 45 -3.43 -30.76 3.92
CA ILE A 45 -2.89 -32.12 3.76
C ILE A 45 -2.86 -32.84 5.09
N THR A 46 -2.41 -32.19 6.15
CA THR A 46 -2.32 -32.80 7.49
C THR A 46 -3.56 -32.57 8.36
N GLY A 47 -4.44 -31.65 7.98
CA GLY A 47 -5.62 -31.25 8.74
C GLY A 47 -5.30 -30.49 10.03
N ARG A 48 -4.05 -30.02 10.22
CA ARG A 48 -3.62 -29.33 11.44
C ARG A 48 -3.79 -27.83 11.31
N ILE A 49 -4.36 -27.23 12.35
CA ILE A 49 -4.44 -25.77 12.52
C ILE A 49 -3.38 -25.37 13.54
N VAL A 50 -2.58 -24.36 13.19
CA VAL A 50 -1.60 -23.75 14.10
C VAL A 50 -1.84 -22.26 14.16
N SER A 51 -1.70 -21.69 15.36
CA SER A 51 -1.71 -20.25 15.55
C SER A 51 -0.29 -19.77 15.75
N PHE A 52 0.07 -18.69 15.08
CA PHE A 52 1.40 -18.11 15.13
C PHE A 52 1.33 -16.59 15.12
N GLU A 53 2.34 -15.99 15.72
CA GLU A 53 2.43 -14.55 15.91
C GLU A 53 3.53 -14.01 15.02
N VAL A 54 3.25 -12.89 14.36
CA VAL A 54 4.17 -12.26 13.41
C VAL A 54 4.24 -10.79 13.77
N ALA A 55 5.44 -10.27 14.00
CA ALA A 55 5.61 -8.84 14.19
C ALA A 55 5.36 -8.11 12.86
N VAL A 56 4.86 -6.88 12.96
CA VAL A 56 4.68 -6.01 11.81
C VAL A 56 6.03 -5.77 11.14
N ASP A 57 6.05 -5.85 9.82
CA ASP A 57 7.21 -5.79 8.92
C ASP A 57 8.20 -6.95 9.01
N GLU A 58 7.91 -7.98 9.82
CA GLU A 58 8.65 -9.24 9.79
C GLU A 58 8.00 -10.26 8.86
N THR A 59 8.82 -11.13 8.29
CA THR A 59 8.36 -12.23 7.44
C THR A 59 8.45 -13.55 8.19
N VAL A 60 7.32 -14.24 8.32
CA VAL A 60 7.25 -15.59 8.90
C VAL A 60 6.85 -16.59 7.82
N GLN A 61 7.42 -17.78 7.90
CA GLN A 61 7.13 -18.87 6.98
C GLN A 61 6.12 -19.86 7.58
N PHE A 62 5.06 -20.14 6.83
CA PHE A 62 4.09 -21.19 7.11
C PHE A 62 4.01 -22.13 5.90
N GLY A 63 4.66 -23.29 5.99
CA GLY A 63 4.77 -24.22 4.87
C GLY A 63 5.51 -23.60 3.68
N ALA A 64 4.83 -23.50 2.54
CA ALA A 64 5.35 -22.85 1.33
C ALA A 64 4.99 -21.35 1.25
N LEU A 65 4.29 -20.79 2.24
CA LEU A 65 3.88 -19.39 2.25
C LEU A 65 4.80 -18.57 3.17
N GLN A 66 5.15 -17.38 2.72
CA GLN A 66 5.82 -16.35 3.51
C GLN A 66 4.85 -15.18 3.70
N LEU A 67 4.56 -14.86 4.95
CA LEU A 67 3.60 -13.84 5.33
C LEU A 67 4.35 -12.64 5.92
N THR A 68 4.04 -11.45 5.41
CA THR A 68 4.59 -10.18 5.90
C THR A 68 3.45 -9.20 6.21
N PRO A 69 2.98 -9.12 7.47
CA PRO A 69 2.03 -8.08 7.89
C PRO A 69 2.70 -6.72 7.83
N ARG A 70 2.11 -5.75 7.13
CA ARG A 70 2.58 -4.35 7.13
C ARG A 70 1.88 -3.50 8.16
N VAL A 71 0.64 -3.86 8.49
CA VAL A 71 -0.19 -3.09 9.42
C VAL A 71 -1.14 -4.05 10.13
N CYS A 72 -1.36 -3.84 11.42
CA CYS A 72 -2.36 -4.56 12.20
C CYS A 72 -3.12 -3.58 13.10
N TYR A 73 -4.44 -3.51 12.95
CA TYR A 73 -5.32 -2.62 13.71
C TYR A 73 -6.35 -3.39 14.53
N THR A 74 -6.62 -2.93 15.75
CA THR A 74 -7.76 -3.34 16.57
C THR A 74 -8.65 -2.13 16.91
N ARG A 75 -9.80 -2.39 17.53
CA ARG A 75 -10.68 -1.36 18.07
C ARG A 75 -10.64 -1.35 19.60
N PRO A 76 -10.88 -0.19 20.24
CA PRO A 76 -11.11 -0.12 21.67
C PRO A 76 -12.30 -1.01 22.10
N PRO A 77 -12.31 -1.49 23.36
CA PRO A 77 -13.37 -2.35 23.87
C PRO A 77 -14.75 -1.67 23.97
N THR A 78 -14.81 -0.36 23.78
CA THR A 78 -16.06 0.42 23.76
C THR A 78 -16.79 0.34 22.41
N GLU A 79 -16.14 -0.15 21.35
CA GLU A 79 -16.73 -0.34 20.03
C GLU A 79 -16.86 -1.84 19.70
N SER A 80 -17.56 -2.18 18.61
CA SER A 80 -17.58 -3.54 18.08
C SER A 80 -16.16 -4.00 17.73
N ALA A 81 -15.79 -5.21 18.18
CA ALA A 81 -14.51 -5.81 17.87
C ALA A 81 -14.31 -5.95 16.34
N LYS A 82 -13.38 -5.17 15.80
CA LYS A 82 -13.00 -5.20 14.38
C LYS A 82 -11.49 -5.17 14.29
N THR A 83 -10.91 -6.33 14.01
CA THR A 83 -9.47 -6.47 13.80
C THR A 83 -9.19 -6.61 12.30
N THR A 84 -8.27 -5.80 11.79
CA THR A 84 -7.90 -5.79 10.37
C THR A 84 -6.39 -5.74 10.21
N ALA A 85 -5.85 -6.44 9.22
CA ALA A 85 -4.42 -6.39 8.90
C ALA A 85 -4.21 -6.21 7.41
N PHE A 86 -3.19 -5.46 7.02
CA PHE A 86 -2.72 -5.43 5.63
C PHE A 86 -1.52 -6.35 5.49
N LEU A 87 -1.58 -7.24 4.52
CA LEU A 87 -0.64 -8.36 4.39
C LEU A 87 -0.11 -8.45 2.98
N GLU A 88 1.15 -8.85 2.89
CA GLU A 88 1.80 -9.33 1.69
C GLU A 88 2.16 -10.81 1.86
N VAL A 89 1.80 -11.64 0.89
CA VAL A 89 2.04 -13.08 0.97
C VAL A 89 2.70 -13.58 -0.29
N ASP A 90 3.87 -14.14 -0.10
CA ASP A 90 4.69 -14.72 -1.16
C ASP A 90 4.66 -16.25 -1.04
N GLU A 91 4.44 -16.94 -2.15
CA GLU A 91 4.59 -18.40 -2.25
C GLU A 91 6.03 -18.72 -2.68
N VAL A 92 6.63 -19.70 -2.01
CA VAL A 92 7.94 -20.26 -2.34
C VAL A 92 7.74 -21.47 -3.23
N THR A 93 8.13 -21.37 -4.50
CA THR A 93 8.01 -22.48 -5.47
C THR A 93 9.04 -23.57 -5.20
N LEU A 94 8.87 -24.73 -5.84
CA LEU A 94 9.83 -25.85 -5.78
C LEU A 94 11.23 -25.46 -6.33
N GLU A 95 11.30 -24.48 -7.24
CA GLU A 95 12.58 -23.93 -7.71
C GLU A 95 13.12 -22.80 -6.81
N ASN A 96 12.58 -22.65 -5.60
CA ASN A 96 12.98 -21.65 -4.62
C ASN A 96 12.83 -20.21 -5.13
N LYS A 97 11.80 -19.95 -5.94
CA LYS A 97 11.42 -18.62 -6.40
C LYS A 97 10.28 -18.09 -5.54
N TYR A 98 10.29 -16.78 -5.29
CA TYR A 98 9.24 -16.10 -4.55
C TYR A 98 8.24 -15.48 -5.53
N ARG A 99 6.95 -15.80 -5.35
CA ARG A 99 5.85 -15.26 -6.14
C ARG A 99 4.80 -14.65 -5.23
N ARG A 100 4.49 -13.36 -5.42
CA ARG A 100 3.40 -12.69 -4.70
C ARG A 100 2.06 -13.28 -5.10
N ILE A 101 1.36 -13.91 -4.15
CA ILE A 101 0.03 -14.50 -4.37
C ILE A 101 -1.09 -13.66 -3.76
N PHE A 102 -0.78 -12.85 -2.74
CA PHE A 102 -1.77 -12.01 -2.09
C PHE A 102 -1.15 -10.69 -1.61
N THR A 103 -1.87 -9.60 -1.83
CA THR A 103 -1.62 -8.29 -1.23
C THR A 103 -2.96 -7.66 -0.93
N GLY A 104 -3.27 -7.43 0.34
CA GLY A 104 -4.58 -6.89 0.67
C GLY A 104 -4.89 -6.83 2.16
N TRP A 105 -6.09 -6.32 2.44
CA TRP A 105 -6.66 -6.27 3.78
C TRP A 105 -7.32 -7.60 4.12
N MET A 106 -7.09 -8.06 5.34
CA MET A 106 -7.70 -9.24 5.92
C MET A 106 -8.45 -8.84 7.20
N PHE A 107 -9.60 -9.48 7.45
CA PHE A 107 -10.51 -9.13 8.53
C PHE A 107 -10.72 -10.32 9.45
N ALA A 108 -10.38 -10.18 10.73
CA ALA A 108 -10.51 -11.29 11.69
C ALA A 108 -11.97 -11.72 11.91
N ALA A 109 -12.90 -10.75 11.89
CA ALA A 109 -14.33 -11.01 12.07
C ALA A 109 -14.99 -11.64 10.83
N SER A 110 -14.32 -11.63 9.67
CA SER A 110 -14.85 -12.21 8.42
C SER A 110 -13.74 -12.84 7.58
N PRO A 111 -13.15 -13.97 8.05
CA PRO A 111 -12.07 -14.63 7.34
C PRO A 111 -12.43 -14.97 5.89
N GLY A 112 -13.65 -15.42 5.63
CA GLY A 112 -14.09 -15.81 4.29
C GLY A 112 -14.17 -14.68 3.25
N LEU A 113 -13.98 -13.41 3.64
CA LEU A 113 -13.97 -12.29 2.68
C LEU A 113 -12.61 -12.12 2.00
N HIS A 114 -11.53 -12.22 2.79
CA HIS A 114 -10.16 -11.94 2.32
C HIS A 114 -9.10 -12.80 3.04
N ALA A 115 -9.40 -14.07 3.31
CA ALA A 115 -8.40 -15.06 3.72
C ALA A 115 -7.53 -15.50 2.53
N ILE A 116 -6.37 -16.05 2.84
CA ILE A 116 -5.50 -16.68 1.85
C ILE A 116 -5.98 -18.12 1.70
N GLU A 117 -6.49 -18.43 0.52
CA GLU A 117 -6.89 -19.78 0.13
C GLU A 117 -5.85 -20.34 -0.84
N HIS A 118 -4.87 -21.07 -0.32
CA HIS A 118 -3.90 -21.79 -1.13
C HIS A 118 -4.37 -23.25 -1.30
N PRO A 119 -4.02 -23.95 -2.41
CA PRO A 119 -4.45 -25.34 -2.62
C PRO A 119 -4.06 -26.31 -1.49
N ILE A 120 -3.00 -25.97 -0.75
CA ILE A 120 -2.43 -26.77 0.35
C ILE A 120 -2.61 -26.09 1.71
N TYR A 121 -2.68 -24.76 1.77
CA TYR A 121 -2.64 -24.01 3.02
C TYR A 121 -3.75 -22.97 3.07
N ASP A 122 -4.42 -22.80 4.20
CA ASP A 122 -5.27 -21.61 4.43
C ASP A 122 -4.68 -20.78 5.53
N VAL A 123 -4.67 -19.47 5.36
CA VAL A 123 -4.23 -18.56 6.42
C VAL A 123 -5.20 -17.41 6.57
N TRP A 124 -5.60 -17.15 7.81
CA TRP A 124 -6.46 -16.05 8.17
C TRP A 124 -5.99 -15.35 9.44
N LEU A 125 -6.33 -14.06 9.53
CA LEU A 125 -6.10 -13.22 10.69
C LEU A 125 -7.04 -13.64 11.81
N VAL A 126 -6.49 -13.79 13.02
CA VAL A 126 -7.26 -14.09 14.22
C VAL A 126 -7.36 -12.84 15.10
N ASP A 127 -6.24 -12.17 15.35
CA ASP A 127 -6.22 -10.97 16.18
C ASP A 127 -4.96 -10.11 15.92
N CYS A 128 -4.89 -8.92 16.52
CA CYS A 128 -3.66 -8.17 16.69
C CYS A 128 -3.46 -7.83 18.16
N LYS A 129 -2.21 -7.77 18.62
CA LYS A 129 -1.91 -7.51 20.03
C LYS A 129 -0.65 -6.69 20.24
N GLY A 130 -0.48 -6.20 21.47
CA GLY A 130 0.68 -5.44 21.93
C GLY A 130 0.62 -3.94 21.63
N GLY A 131 -0.47 -3.46 21.04
CA GLY A 131 -0.65 -2.06 20.68
C GLY A 131 -1.23 -1.21 21.81
N THR A 132 -0.61 -0.06 22.07
CA THR A 132 -1.17 1.00 22.94
C THR A 132 -1.54 2.26 22.17
N ASP A 133 -1.20 2.33 20.88
CA ASP A 133 -1.25 3.56 20.11
C ASP A 133 -2.61 3.73 19.43
N ILE A 134 -3.43 4.63 19.97
CA ILE A 134 -4.71 5.03 19.38
C ILE A 134 -4.45 6.02 18.24
N VAL A 135 -4.66 5.60 17.00
CA VAL A 135 -4.67 6.45 15.81
C VAL A 135 -6.07 7.06 15.68
N ALA A 136 -6.19 8.33 16.07
CA ALA A 136 -7.30 9.16 15.66
C ALA A 136 -7.13 9.52 14.17
N GLU A 137 -8.12 9.22 13.34
CA GLU A 137 -8.09 9.58 11.92
C GLU A 137 -8.07 11.13 11.79
N PRO A 138 -7.07 11.75 11.12
CA PRO A 138 -7.09 13.18 10.88
C PRO A 138 -8.27 13.52 9.97
N LYS A 139 -9.08 14.50 10.38
CA LYS A 139 -10.16 15.04 9.54
C LYS A 139 -9.57 15.53 8.23
N GLU A 140 -9.96 14.90 7.13
CA GLU A 140 -9.67 15.38 5.79
C GLU A 140 -10.39 16.72 5.62
N GLN A 141 -9.60 17.79 5.58
CA GLN A 141 -10.10 19.14 5.41
C GLN A 141 -10.54 19.27 3.95
N GLU A 142 -11.85 19.29 3.74
CA GLU A 142 -12.48 19.55 2.45
C GLU A 142 -11.97 20.89 1.93
N ASP A 143 -11.08 20.84 0.93
CA ASP A 143 -10.48 22.01 0.29
C ASP A 143 -11.59 22.90 -0.29
N ALA A 144 -11.73 24.09 0.29
CA ALA A 144 -12.58 25.15 -0.23
C ALA A 144 -12.16 25.51 -1.68
N PRO A 145 -13.12 25.78 -2.59
CA PRO A 145 -12.77 26.18 -3.95
C PRO A 145 -12.10 27.56 -3.94
N VAL A 146 -10.84 27.60 -4.39
CA VAL A 146 -10.09 28.83 -4.65
C VAL A 146 -10.73 29.57 -5.82
N ALA A 147 -11.60 30.52 -5.50
CA ALA A 147 -12.05 31.55 -6.44
C ALA A 147 -11.46 32.90 -6.04
N ALA A 148 -10.86 33.56 -7.04
CA ALA A 148 -10.46 34.96 -7.09
C ALA A 148 -9.09 35.37 -6.47
N ALA A 149 -8.04 35.20 -7.27
CA ALA A 149 -6.94 36.16 -7.31
C ALA A 149 -6.64 36.51 -8.77
N LYS A 150 -6.98 37.74 -9.17
CA LYS A 150 -6.71 38.33 -10.49
C LYS A 150 -5.33 39.01 -10.45
N PRO A 151 -4.40 38.77 -11.39
CA PRO A 151 -3.25 39.65 -11.56
C PRO A 151 -3.49 40.62 -12.72
N GLU A 152 -3.50 41.91 -12.41
CA GLU A 152 -3.26 42.96 -13.38
C GLU A 152 -1.76 43.10 -13.66
N GLY A 153 -1.43 43.36 -14.92
CA GLY A 153 -0.27 44.17 -15.28
C GLY A 153 0.99 43.43 -15.70
N ARG A 154 1.11 43.11 -17.01
CA ARG A 154 2.37 43.35 -17.73
C ARG A 154 2.15 43.54 -19.22
N LYS A 155 1.78 44.76 -19.63
CA LYS A 155 2.13 45.27 -20.95
C LYS A 155 3.65 45.45 -20.97
N ARG A 156 4.37 44.45 -21.49
CA ARG A 156 5.73 44.62 -22.01
C ARG A 156 5.84 43.88 -23.34
N ARG A 157 5.56 44.64 -24.41
CA ARG A 157 6.40 44.67 -25.62
C ARG A 157 6.31 43.41 -26.50
N GLU A 158 5.24 43.38 -27.30
CA GLU A 158 5.36 43.51 -28.76
C GLU A 158 6.78 43.23 -29.31
N GLN A 159 7.06 41.96 -29.62
CA GLN A 159 7.92 41.48 -30.72
C GLN A 159 8.17 39.97 -30.58
N ALA A 160 7.47 39.20 -31.43
CA ALA A 160 7.78 37.85 -31.93
C ALA A 160 6.49 37.02 -32.04
N ARG A 161 5.61 37.37 -32.99
CA ARG A 161 4.52 36.52 -33.45
C ARG A 161 5.13 35.49 -34.42
N GLY A 162 5.57 34.36 -33.88
CA GLY A 162 5.82 33.12 -34.61
C GLY A 162 4.77 32.11 -34.19
N GLU A 163 4.03 31.62 -35.17
CA GLU A 163 2.91 30.68 -35.08
C GLU A 163 3.36 29.29 -34.56
N GLU A 164 2.66 28.70 -33.58
CA GLU A 164 2.05 27.35 -33.69
C GLU A 164 1.46 26.87 -32.35
N ALA A 165 0.22 26.37 -32.42
CA ALA A 165 -0.51 25.68 -31.36
C ALA A 165 0.01 24.24 -31.15
N PRO A 166 -0.18 23.62 -29.96
CA PRO A 166 0.26 22.25 -29.73
C PRO A 166 -0.64 21.27 -30.48
N ARG A 167 -0.06 20.58 -31.47
CA ARG A 167 -0.76 19.56 -32.25
C ARG A 167 -1.08 18.35 -31.37
N SER A 168 -2.37 18.05 -31.30
CA SER A 168 -2.90 16.76 -30.89
C SER A 168 -2.24 15.63 -31.67
N ARG A 169 -2.00 14.51 -30.97
CA ARG A 169 -1.50 13.24 -31.51
C ARG A 169 -2.40 12.78 -32.66
N GLN A 170 -1.95 12.98 -33.90
CA GLN A 170 -2.65 12.48 -35.08
C GLN A 170 -2.21 11.04 -35.35
N VAL A 171 -3.17 10.12 -35.28
CA VAL A 171 -3.05 8.76 -35.83
C VAL A 171 -3.31 8.85 -37.33
N ASN A 172 -2.42 8.32 -38.16
CA ASN A 172 -2.65 8.29 -39.60
C ASN A 172 -3.68 7.21 -39.98
N ARG A 173 -4.28 7.34 -41.18
CA ARG A 173 -5.34 6.43 -41.69
C ARG A 173 -4.91 4.99 -41.95
N GLN A 174 -3.63 4.66 -41.79
CA GLN A 174 -3.09 3.30 -41.95
C GLN A 174 -2.85 2.60 -40.60
N GLY A 175 -3.25 3.21 -39.48
CA GLY A 175 -3.28 2.55 -38.17
C GLY A 175 -1.92 2.37 -37.50
N GLN A 176 -0.88 3.09 -37.95
CA GLN A 176 0.42 3.11 -37.28
C GLN A 176 0.58 4.35 -36.39
N VAL A 177 1.11 4.12 -35.20
CA VAL A 177 1.47 5.15 -34.22
C VAL A 177 2.99 5.32 -34.29
N ASP A 178 3.46 6.44 -34.82
CA ASP A 178 4.88 6.78 -34.79
C ASP A 178 5.27 7.12 -33.34
N VAL A 179 6.05 6.23 -32.71
CA VAL A 179 6.66 6.48 -31.40
C VAL A 179 8.11 6.87 -31.65
N GLU A 180 8.38 8.17 -31.64
CA GLU A 180 9.74 8.71 -31.52
C GLU A 180 10.34 8.18 -30.19
N PRO A 181 11.49 7.48 -30.19
CA PRO A 181 12.08 7.02 -28.95
C PRO A 181 12.57 8.22 -28.13
N LEU A 182 12.19 8.28 -26.85
CA LEU A 182 12.76 9.26 -25.93
C LEU A 182 14.28 9.08 -25.93
N ARG A 183 15.01 10.15 -26.30
CA ARG A 183 16.47 10.22 -26.19
C ARG A 183 16.89 9.80 -24.78
N GLY A 184 17.68 8.74 -24.72
CA GLY A 184 18.20 8.19 -23.47
C GLY A 184 18.97 9.23 -22.66
N THR A 185 18.80 9.18 -21.35
CA THR A 185 19.58 9.93 -20.37
C THR A 185 21.02 9.41 -20.39
N PRO A 186 22.06 10.26 -20.39
CA PRO A 186 23.44 9.79 -20.37
C PRO A 186 23.73 9.07 -19.04
N VAL A 187 23.96 7.76 -19.12
CA VAL A 187 24.41 6.93 -18.00
C VAL A 187 25.91 7.17 -17.81
N GLN A 188 26.31 7.62 -16.61
CA GLN A 188 27.71 7.81 -16.24
C GLN A 188 28.52 6.51 -16.38
N PRO A 189 29.80 6.57 -16.80
CA PRO A 189 30.63 5.39 -16.91
C PRO A 189 30.85 4.75 -15.53
N ARG A 190 30.60 3.45 -15.49
CA ARG A 190 30.75 2.56 -14.33
C ARG A 190 32.19 2.60 -13.83
N GLN A 191 32.42 3.19 -12.65
CA GLN A 191 33.73 3.15 -12.00
C GLN A 191 34.14 1.70 -11.75
N SER A 192 35.33 1.32 -12.24
CA SER A 192 35.92 0.02 -11.97
C SER A 192 36.33 -0.05 -10.49
N PRO A 193 35.96 -1.09 -9.74
CA PRO A 193 36.36 -1.20 -8.34
C PRO A 193 37.87 -1.42 -8.26
N SER A 194 38.58 -0.52 -7.59
CA SER A 194 39.98 -0.70 -7.23
C SER A 194 40.09 -1.83 -6.20
N ARG A 195 40.23 -3.07 -6.69
CA ARG A 195 40.68 -4.18 -5.86
C ARG A 195 42.16 -3.96 -5.55
N ARG A 196 42.45 -3.35 -4.40
CA ARG A 196 43.68 -3.62 -3.63
C ARG A 196 43.28 -4.17 -2.27
N PHE A 197 42.82 -5.41 -2.30
CA PHE A 197 42.66 -6.23 -1.10
C PHE A 197 43.05 -7.67 -1.45
N PHE A 198 44.31 -7.85 -1.83
CA PHE A 198 44.96 -9.15 -1.88
C PHE A 198 46.36 -8.98 -1.28
N PRO A 199 46.66 -9.61 -0.14
CA PRO A 199 48.04 -9.82 0.28
C PRO A 199 48.72 -10.70 -0.77
N THR A 200 49.84 -10.24 -1.32
CA THR A 200 50.74 -11.06 -2.14
C THR A 200 51.29 -12.19 -1.31
N ASN A 201 50.79 -13.41 -1.51
CA ASN A 201 51.52 -14.62 -1.15
C ASN A 201 52.51 -14.91 -2.28
N ASP A 202 53.66 -14.26 -2.21
CA ASP A 202 54.87 -14.76 -2.88
C ASP A 202 55.22 -16.11 -2.24
N GLY A 203 55.20 -17.18 -3.05
CA GLY A 203 55.42 -18.54 -2.59
C GLY A 203 56.89 -18.81 -2.24
N PRO A 204 57.19 -19.73 -1.30
CA PRO A 204 58.55 -20.23 -1.13
C PRO A 204 58.87 -21.35 -2.13
N MET A 205 60.11 -21.32 -2.64
CA MET A 205 60.73 -22.30 -3.54
C MET A 205 60.68 -23.76 -3.01
N PRO A 206 60.72 -24.77 -3.90
CA PRO A 206 60.89 -26.16 -3.48
C PRO A 206 62.35 -26.42 -3.05
N ALA A 207 62.52 -26.86 -1.81
CA ALA A 207 63.78 -27.40 -1.31
C ALA A 207 63.84 -28.91 -1.57
N GLY A 208 64.97 -29.35 -2.14
CA GLY A 208 65.68 -30.57 -1.75
C GLY A 208 64.99 -31.92 -1.93
N ALA A 209 65.49 -32.68 -2.90
CA ALA A 209 65.32 -34.12 -2.96
C ALA A 209 66.02 -34.81 -1.77
N ASP A 210 65.36 -35.79 -1.15
CA ASP A 210 65.99 -36.77 -0.26
C ASP A 210 65.81 -38.20 -0.81
N PRO A 211 66.86 -39.05 -0.78
CA PRO A 211 66.86 -40.36 -1.40
C PRO A 211 66.41 -41.48 -0.45
N MET A 212 65.81 -42.52 -1.04
CA MET A 212 65.83 -43.92 -0.60
C MET A 212 65.42 -44.26 0.85
N ASN A 213 64.26 -44.92 0.99
CA ASN A 213 64.07 -45.93 2.04
C ASN A 213 63.38 -47.18 1.46
N PRO A 214 64.09 -48.31 1.30
CA PRO A 214 63.48 -49.59 0.99
C PRO A 214 63.20 -50.37 2.29
N ASN A 215 61.97 -50.90 2.39
CA ASN A 215 61.53 -52.08 3.16
C ASN A 215 60.73 -51.82 4.47
N PRO A 216 59.42 -52.14 4.50
CA PRO A 216 58.70 -52.39 5.73
C PRO A 216 58.67 -53.90 6.04
N ARG A 217 59.01 -54.27 7.29
CA ARG A 217 58.67 -55.58 7.87
C ARG A 217 57.21 -55.60 8.32
#